data_AF-A0A814XQL5-F1
#
_entry.id   AF-A0A814XQL5-F1
#
_cell.length_a   1.000
_cell.length_b   1.000
_cell.length_c   1.000
_cell.angle_alpha   90.00
_cell.angle_beta   90.00
_cell.angle_gamma   90.00
#
_symmetry.space_group_name_H-M   'P 1'
#
loop_
_entity.id
_entity.type
_entity.pdbx_description
1 polymer ?
#
loop_
_entity_poly.entity_id
_entity_poly.type
_entity_poly.pdbx_seq_one_letter_code
_entity_poly.pdbx_strand_id
1 'polypeptide(L)'
;MSPKIDSLELAHLHFIPKPHKPDTPLRPIVAAIHAPATEISKFLNDLLAPIFLRVARQTTFINGIDLVRALEKYAANGHLKPTTLFITFDVENLYTMIPRQGALEVLLQFLERNLRNNKIGTLRIDDIMRMARLVLDTNIFVYEKTHYRQIRGGAMGSAFTQTLANIYMLDWEQQLIHDQQVDQKIYGRYIDDVFMTTNLTHDQLKAKLENAHRKDPNIRISYSIQSTIDFVDVTVSNEGDHLKTSIFHKSAAEPYVLPYTSDHPRHVF
;
A
#
# COMPACT_ATOMS: atom_id res chain seq x y z
N MET A 1 -1.26 -21.28 21.65
CA MET A 1 -0.83 -20.64 22.92
C MET A 1 -1.89 -19.62 23.29
N SER A 2 -2.55 -19.77 24.44
CA SER A 2 -3.45 -18.73 24.93
C SER A 2 -2.62 -17.52 25.38
N PRO A 3 -2.99 -16.28 25.02
CA PRO A 3 -2.27 -15.10 25.50
C PRO A 3 -2.36 -15.06 27.04
N LYS A 4 -1.23 -14.81 27.71
CA LYS A 4 -1.22 -14.56 29.15
C LYS A 4 -1.94 -13.22 29.37
N ILE A 5 -3.03 -13.24 30.15
CA ILE A 5 -3.86 -12.05 30.40
C ILE A 5 -3.04 -10.92 31.04
N ASP A 6 -1.99 -11.27 31.81
CA ASP A 6 -1.11 -10.33 32.50
C ASP A 6 -0.13 -9.57 31.58
N SER A 7 -0.13 -9.84 30.26
CA SER A 7 0.73 -9.16 29.28
C SER A 7 -0.04 -8.32 28.26
N LEU A 8 -1.32 -8.03 28.51
CA LEU A 8 -2.13 -7.18 27.64
C LEU A 8 -1.86 -5.70 27.95
N GLU A 9 -1.44 -4.96 26.93
CA GLU A 9 -1.24 -3.51 27.02
C GLU A 9 -2.04 -2.81 25.93
N LEU A 10 -2.54 -1.61 26.22
CA LEU A 10 -3.15 -0.78 25.18
C LEU A 10 -2.08 -0.32 24.20
N ALA A 11 -2.47 -0.17 22.93
CA ALA A 11 -1.55 0.36 21.94
C ALA A 11 -1.17 1.81 22.28
N HIS A 12 0.05 2.24 21.92
CA HIS A 12 0.53 3.60 22.17
C HIS A 12 0.82 4.33 20.87
N LEU A 13 0.39 5.59 20.77
CA LEU A 13 0.71 6.46 19.64
C LEU A 13 2.06 7.12 19.86
N HIS A 14 2.96 6.98 18.89
CA HIS A 14 4.21 7.72 18.81
C HIS A 14 4.42 8.28 17.41
N PHE A 15 5.43 9.13 17.24
CA PHE A 15 5.69 9.82 15.99
C PHE A 15 7.12 9.58 15.50
N ILE A 16 7.25 9.29 14.20
CA ILE A 16 8.56 9.13 13.53
C ILE A 16 8.75 10.30 12.56
N PRO A 17 9.83 11.08 12.65
CA PRO A 17 10.09 12.18 11.71
C PRO A 17 10.36 11.65 10.29
N LYS A 18 9.95 12.42 9.27
CA LYS A 18 10.30 12.19 7.86
C LYS A 18 11.38 13.21 7.43
N PRO A 19 12.68 12.98 7.73
CA PRO A 19 13.74 13.98 7.50
C PRO A 19 13.98 14.32 6.03
N HIS A 20 13.52 13.47 5.11
CA HIS A 20 13.63 13.66 3.67
C HIS A 20 12.54 14.55 3.07
N LYS A 21 11.59 15.05 3.86
CA LYS A 21 10.53 15.96 3.40
C LYS A 21 10.74 17.36 3.97
N PRO A 22 10.38 18.43 3.24
CA PRO A 22 10.38 19.79 3.78
C PRO A 22 9.63 19.85 5.11
N ASP A 23 10.13 20.64 6.06
CA ASP A 23 9.57 20.82 7.41
C ASP A 23 9.53 19.55 8.29
N THR A 24 10.16 18.45 7.87
CA THR A 24 10.30 17.19 8.63
C THR A 24 8.98 16.73 9.29
N PRO A 25 7.91 16.50 8.51
CA PRO A 25 6.61 16.11 9.05
C PRO A 25 6.68 14.80 9.83
N LEU A 26 5.86 14.71 10.86
CA LEU A 26 5.77 13.53 11.72
C LEU A 26 4.85 12.46 11.12
N ARG A 27 5.27 11.19 11.20
CA ARG A 27 4.47 10.01 10.86
C ARG A 27 3.90 9.41 12.15
N PRO A 28 2.58 9.43 12.38
CA PRO A 28 1.99 8.72 13.52
C PRO A 28 2.11 7.21 13.33
N ILE A 29 2.49 6.50 14.39
CA ILE A 29 2.55 5.03 14.44
C ILE A 29 1.85 4.55 15.70
N VAL A 30 0.97 3.56 15.55
CA VAL A 30 0.28 2.93 16.68
C VAL A 30 1.02 1.64 17.01
N ALA A 31 1.84 1.68 18.07
CA ALA A 31 2.56 0.51 18.57
C ALA A 31 1.57 -0.40 19.32
N ALA A 32 1.16 -1.49 18.69
CA ALA A 32 0.12 -2.39 19.19
C ALA A 32 0.64 -3.80 19.54
N ILE A 33 1.94 -3.97 19.83
CA ILE A 33 2.58 -5.30 19.97
C ILE A 33 1.83 -6.21 20.96
N HIS A 34 1.26 -5.64 22.03
CA HIS A 34 0.53 -6.37 23.08
C HIS A 34 -0.97 -6.08 23.11
N ALA A 35 -1.50 -5.45 22.06
CA ALA A 35 -2.92 -5.10 22.01
C ALA A 35 -3.80 -6.34 21.80
N PRO A 36 -5.03 -6.38 22.36
CA PRO A 36 -5.90 -7.56 22.31
C PRO A 36 -6.21 -8.10 20.91
N ALA A 37 -6.21 -7.24 19.89
CA ALA A 37 -6.55 -7.59 18.51
C ALA A 37 -5.33 -7.95 17.65
N THR A 38 -4.11 -7.90 18.18
CA THR A 38 -2.88 -8.07 17.39
C THR A 38 -2.75 -9.47 16.81
N GLU A 39 -3.05 -10.50 17.60
CA GLU A 39 -3.02 -11.89 17.12
C GLU A 39 -4.11 -12.16 16.07
N ILE A 40 -5.29 -11.56 16.23
CA ILE A 40 -6.37 -11.66 15.23
C ILE A 40 -5.98 -10.93 13.95
N SER A 41 -5.37 -9.75 14.06
CA SER A 41 -4.85 -8.99 12.92
C SER A 41 -3.79 -9.78 12.16
N LYS A 42 -2.84 -10.39 12.88
CA LYS A 42 -1.81 -11.25 12.28
C LYS A 42 -2.42 -12.48 11.61
N PHE A 43 -3.34 -13.15 12.29
CA PHE A 43 -4.05 -14.32 11.75
C PHE A 43 -4.79 -13.98 10.44
N LEU A 44 -5.52 -12.87 10.40
CA LEU A 44 -6.20 -12.40 9.19
C LEU A 44 -5.22 -12.06 8.07
N ASN A 45 -4.09 -11.42 8.40
CA ASN A 45 -3.06 -11.13 7.42
C ASN A 45 -2.49 -12.41 6.79
N ASP A 46 -2.09 -13.38 7.62
CA ASP A 46 -1.51 -14.64 7.17
C ASP A 46 -2.51 -15.45 6.32
N LEU A 47 -3.80 -15.30 6.60
CA LEU A 47 -4.89 -15.91 5.83
C LEU A 47 -5.13 -15.23 4.48
N LEU A 48 -5.15 -13.89 4.46
CA LEU A 48 -5.67 -13.10 3.33
C LEU A 48 -4.58 -12.60 2.38
N ALA A 49 -3.38 -12.28 2.87
CA ALA A 49 -2.29 -11.76 2.04
C ALA A 49 -1.89 -12.73 0.91
N PRO A 50 -1.80 -14.06 1.13
CA PRO A 50 -1.51 -14.99 0.05
C PRO A 50 -2.60 -15.03 -1.04
N ILE A 51 -3.85 -14.84 -0.65
CA ILE A 51 -4.99 -14.81 -1.58
C ILE A 51 -4.93 -13.52 -2.40
N PHE A 52 -4.72 -12.38 -1.74
CA PHE A 52 -4.50 -11.10 -2.42
C PHE A 52 -3.35 -11.20 -3.44
N LEU A 53 -2.18 -11.68 -3.02
CA LEU A 53 -1.02 -11.81 -3.89
C LEU A 53 -1.28 -12.73 -5.08
N ARG A 54 -2.01 -13.84 -4.89
CA ARG A 54 -2.41 -14.72 -6.00
C ARG A 54 -3.29 -14.00 -7.02
N VAL A 55 -4.23 -13.18 -6.56
CA VAL A 55 -5.18 -12.46 -7.42
C VAL A 55 -4.51 -11.28 -8.13
N ALA A 56 -3.69 -10.52 -7.40
CA ALA A 56 -3.09 -9.27 -7.86
C ALA A 56 -1.62 -9.39 -8.31
N ARG A 57 -1.10 -10.61 -8.51
CA ARG A 57 0.35 -10.81 -8.76
C ARG A 57 0.87 -9.99 -9.94
N GLN A 58 0.07 -9.90 -11.01
CA GLN A 58 0.44 -9.24 -12.25
C GLN A 58 0.50 -7.71 -12.13
N THR A 59 -0.15 -7.15 -11.11
CA THR A 59 -0.26 -5.70 -10.88
C THR A 59 0.41 -5.26 -9.58
N THR A 60 1.05 -6.19 -8.86
CA THR A 60 1.79 -5.91 -7.63
C THR A 60 3.29 -6.04 -7.88
N PHE A 61 4.02 -4.95 -7.64
CA PHE A 61 5.47 -4.95 -7.60
C PHE A 61 5.96 -5.19 -6.18
N ILE A 62 6.99 -6.02 -6.03
CA ILE A 62 7.60 -6.34 -4.73
C ILE A 62 8.83 -5.46 -4.47
N ASN A 63 9.50 -4.99 -5.52
CA ASN A 63 10.69 -4.15 -5.47
C ASN A 63 10.95 -3.52 -6.85
N GLY A 64 11.99 -2.68 -6.97
CA GLY A 64 12.38 -2.09 -8.25
C GLY A 64 12.78 -3.11 -9.32
N ILE A 65 13.24 -4.32 -8.95
CA ILE A 65 13.60 -5.36 -9.93
C ILE A 65 12.37 -5.85 -10.70
N ASP A 66 11.21 -5.98 -10.03
CA ASP A 66 9.95 -6.32 -10.70
C ASP A 66 9.59 -5.26 -11.77
N LEU A 67 9.80 -3.97 -11.46
CA LEU A 67 9.60 -2.88 -12.42
C LEU A 67 10.58 -2.97 -13.60
N VAL A 68 11.88 -3.13 -13.33
CA VAL A 68 12.91 -3.23 -14.39
C VAL A 68 12.58 -4.36 -15.35
N ARG A 69 12.26 -5.56 -14.84
CA ARG A 69 11.89 -6.71 -15.68
C ARG A 69 10.64 -6.45 -16.52
N ALA A 70 9.64 -5.77 -15.95
CA ALA A 70 8.42 -5.41 -16.69
C ALA A 70 8.73 -4.45 -17.84
N LEU A 71 9.58 -3.45 -17.60
CA LEU A 71 10.01 -2.47 -18.59
C LEU A 71 10.90 -3.08 -19.68
N GLU A 72 11.85 -3.93 -19.32
CA GLU A 72 12.70 -4.66 -20.29
C GLU A 72 11.84 -5.49 -21.25
N LYS A 73 10.86 -6.23 -20.71
CA LYS A 73 9.91 -7.00 -21.51
C LYS A 73 9.05 -6.09 -22.40
N TYR A 74 8.58 -4.97 -21.87
CA TYR A 74 7.78 -3.99 -22.60
C TYR A 74 8.57 -3.35 -23.75
N ALA A 75 9.84 -3.01 -23.53
CA ALA A 75 10.74 -2.51 -24.57
C ALA A 75 11.10 -3.58 -25.61
N ALA A 76 11.43 -4.81 -25.17
CA ALA A 76 11.76 -5.93 -26.06
C ALA A 76 10.59 -6.31 -27.00
N ASN A 77 9.35 -6.14 -26.55
CA ASN A 77 8.16 -6.33 -27.38
C ASN A 77 7.86 -5.13 -28.30
N GLY A 78 8.70 -4.10 -28.32
CA GLY A 78 8.53 -2.92 -29.15
C GLY A 78 7.41 -1.98 -28.68
N HIS A 79 6.96 -2.09 -27.43
CA HIS A 79 5.89 -1.24 -26.91
C HIS A 79 6.40 0.12 -26.39
N LEU A 80 7.68 0.21 -26.04
CA LEU A 80 8.35 1.47 -25.71
C LEU A 80 8.53 2.30 -26.99
N LYS A 81 7.91 3.47 -27.04
CA LYS A 81 7.96 4.40 -28.18
C LYS A 81 8.67 5.69 -27.76
N PRO A 82 9.15 6.51 -28.71
CA PRO A 82 9.70 7.82 -28.37
C PRO A 82 8.71 8.73 -27.63
N THR A 83 7.41 8.51 -27.84
CA THR A 83 6.32 9.24 -27.16
C THR A 83 5.86 8.61 -25.84
N THR A 84 6.44 7.47 -25.43
CA THR A 84 6.06 6.82 -24.17
C THR A 84 6.51 7.68 -22.99
N LEU A 85 5.55 7.99 -22.12
CA LEU A 85 5.75 8.64 -20.84
C LEU A 85 5.54 7.65 -19.70
N PHE A 86 6.21 7.91 -18.60
CA PHE A 86 6.03 7.22 -17.33
C PHE A 86 5.19 8.05 -16.39
N ILE A 87 4.38 7.37 -15.61
CA ILE A 87 3.51 7.98 -14.61
C ILE A 87 3.85 7.31 -13.29
N THR A 88 4.11 8.11 -12.27
CA THR A 88 4.07 7.64 -10.89
C THR A 88 3.01 8.40 -10.14
N PHE A 89 2.29 7.72 -9.25
CA PHE A 89 1.43 8.41 -8.30
C PHE A 89 1.42 7.74 -6.93
N ASP A 90 1.42 8.58 -5.90
CA ASP A 90 1.33 8.20 -4.49
C ASP A 90 -0.11 8.36 -4.01
N VAL A 91 -0.60 7.38 -3.26
CA VAL A 91 -1.90 7.44 -2.60
C VAL A 91 -1.75 8.01 -1.19
N GLU A 92 -2.23 9.23 -0.99
CA GLU A 92 -2.02 9.94 0.26
C GLU A 92 -2.72 9.25 1.43
N ASN A 93 -1.96 8.97 2.49
CA ASN A 93 -2.48 8.49 3.78
C ASN A 93 -3.37 7.24 3.66
N LEU A 94 -3.05 6.31 2.75
CA LEU A 94 -3.89 5.16 2.40
C LEU A 94 -4.48 4.47 3.65
N TYR A 95 -3.63 4.01 4.57
CA TYR A 95 -4.06 3.23 5.73
C TYR A 95 -5.00 3.98 6.69
N THR A 96 -4.83 5.30 6.84
CA THR A 96 -5.61 6.11 7.79
C THR A 96 -6.87 6.69 7.16
N MET A 97 -6.99 6.69 5.84
CA MET A 97 -8.10 7.33 5.12
C MET A 97 -9.15 6.35 4.59
N ILE A 98 -8.83 5.06 4.47
CA ILE A 98 -9.80 4.05 4.02
C ILE A 98 -11.04 4.00 4.94
N PRO A 99 -12.27 4.06 4.39
CA PRO A 99 -13.48 4.00 5.20
C PRO A 99 -13.68 2.56 5.72
N ARG A 100 -13.90 2.40 7.03
CA ARG A 100 -14.00 1.05 7.65
C ARG A 100 -15.11 0.21 7.03
N GLN A 101 -16.30 0.78 6.84
CA GLN A 101 -17.44 0.05 6.31
C GLN A 101 -17.25 -0.29 4.81
N GLY A 102 -16.79 0.66 4.00
CA GLY A 102 -16.47 0.41 2.59
C GLY A 102 -15.35 -0.64 2.42
N ALA A 103 -14.34 -0.63 3.29
CA ALA A 103 -13.28 -1.64 3.27
C ALA A 103 -13.79 -3.05 3.59
N LEU A 104 -14.71 -3.18 4.55
CA LEU A 104 -15.34 -4.45 4.87
C LEU A 104 -16.23 -4.94 3.72
N GLU A 105 -16.94 -4.05 3.04
CA GLU A 105 -17.75 -4.39 1.86
C GLU A 105 -16.87 -4.88 0.70
N VAL A 106 -15.78 -4.17 0.39
CA VAL A 106 -14.82 -4.59 -0.63
C VAL A 106 -14.15 -5.91 -0.25
N LEU A 107 -13.80 -6.11 1.03
CA LEU A 107 -13.27 -7.38 1.51
C LEU A 107 -14.26 -8.54 1.31
N LEU A 108 -15.53 -8.33 1.65
CA LEU A 108 -16.57 -9.35 1.45
C LEU A 108 -16.68 -9.74 -0.03
N GLN A 109 -16.79 -8.75 -0.92
CA GLN A 109 -16.85 -8.98 -2.36
C GLN A 109 -15.60 -9.69 -2.88
N PHE A 110 -14.42 -9.30 -2.39
CA PHE A 110 -13.15 -9.94 -2.73
C PHE A 110 -13.16 -11.43 -2.34
N LEU A 111 -13.65 -11.76 -1.14
CA LEU A 111 -13.73 -13.14 -0.67
C LEU A 111 -14.75 -13.96 -1.47
N GLU A 112 -15.94 -13.43 -1.71
CA GLU A 112 -16.98 -14.10 -2.51
C GLU A 112 -16.52 -14.40 -3.94
N ARG A 113 -15.77 -13.48 -4.56
CA ARG A 113 -15.23 -13.66 -5.91
C ARG A 113 -14.10 -14.69 -5.99
N ASN A 114 -13.29 -14.82 -4.93
CA ASN A 114 -12.00 -15.53 -5.01
C ASN A 114 -11.92 -16.84 -4.21
N LEU A 115 -12.95 -17.15 -3.42
CA LEU A 115 -13.03 -18.38 -2.62
C LEU A 115 -13.99 -19.39 -3.21
N ARG A 116 -13.67 -20.67 -3.04
CA ARG A 116 -14.58 -21.77 -3.37
C ARG A 116 -15.45 -22.06 -2.15
N ASN A 117 -16.76 -22.25 -2.36
CA ASN A 117 -17.72 -22.61 -1.32
C ASN A 117 -17.74 -21.64 -0.11
N ASN A 118 -17.40 -20.36 -0.33
CA ASN A 118 -17.42 -19.30 0.68
C ASN A 118 -16.64 -19.63 1.97
N LYS A 119 -15.49 -20.31 1.84
CA LYS A 119 -14.64 -20.68 2.97
C LYS A 119 -13.15 -20.76 2.64
N ILE A 120 -12.31 -20.65 3.67
CA ILE A 120 -10.88 -20.96 3.63
C ILE A 120 -10.63 -22.09 4.63
N GLY A 121 -10.32 -23.30 4.12
CA GLY A 121 -10.27 -24.49 4.96
C GLY A 121 -11.62 -24.75 5.65
N THR A 122 -11.65 -24.59 6.97
CA THR A 122 -12.86 -24.72 7.81
C THR A 122 -13.55 -23.41 8.13
N LEU A 123 -12.91 -22.26 7.87
CA LEU A 123 -13.43 -20.93 8.23
C LEU A 123 -14.37 -20.41 7.15
N ARG A 124 -15.59 -20.00 7.54
CA ARG A 124 -16.54 -19.36 6.63
C ARG A 124 -16.20 -17.89 6.44
N ILE A 125 -16.65 -17.30 5.34
CA ILE A 125 -16.54 -15.85 5.10
C ILE A 125 -17.09 -15.06 6.29
N ASP A 126 -18.24 -15.45 6.86
CA ASP A 126 -18.83 -14.77 8.01
C ASP A 126 -17.90 -14.69 9.23
N ASP A 127 -17.14 -15.76 9.50
CA ASP A 127 -16.20 -15.79 10.62
C ASP A 127 -15.03 -14.84 10.35
N ILE A 128 -14.52 -14.83 9.11
CA ILE A 128 -13.46 -13.91 8.67
C ILE A 128 -13.94 -12.46 8.79
N MET A 129 -15.17 -12.17 8.34
CA MET A 129 -15.75 -10.83 8.40
C MET A 129 -15.99 -10.35 9.84
N ARG A 130 -16.39 -11.25 10.75
CA ARG A 130 -16.51 -10.94 12.19
C ARG A 130 -15.16 -10.58 12.79
N MET A 131 -14.11 -11.35 12.49
CA MET A 131 -12.75 -11.06 12.95
C MET A 131 -12.23 -9.73 12.37
N ALA A 132 -12.46 -9.47 11.07
CA ALA A 132 -12.06 -8.23 10.41
C ALA A 132 -12.74 -7.01 11.06
N ARG A 133 -14.05 -7.10 11.30
CA ARG A 133 -14.81 -6.04 11.99
C ARG A 133 -14.29 -5.84 13.41
N LEU A 134 -14.02 -6.91 14.15
CA LEU A 134 -13.46 -6.84 15.49
C LEU A 134 -12.14 -6.05 15.50
N VAL A 135 -11.18 -6.40 14.63
CA VAL A 135 -9.88 -5.71 14.54
C VAL A 135 -10.05 -4.21 14.25
N LEU A 136 -10.97 -3.84 13.34
CA LEU A 136 -11.24 -2.44 13.00
C LEU A 136 -12.00 -1.68 14.10
N ASP A 137 -12.81 -2.37 14.90
CA ASP A 137 -13.59 -1.76 15.96
C ASP A 137 -12.79 -1.57 17.25
N THR A 138 -11.83 -2.46 17.53
CA THR A 138 -10.98 -2.42 18.72
C THR A 138 -9.68 -1.65 18.52
N ASN A 139 -9.59 -0.81 17.48
CA ASN A 139 -8.45 0.05 17.25
C ASN A 139 -8.44 1.24 18.24
N ILE A 140 -7.99 0.95 19.46
CA ILE A 140 -7.94 1.85 20.61
C ILE A 140 -6.48 2.01 21.02
N PHE A 141 -6.05 3.24 21.24
CA PHE A 141 -4.69 3.55 21.65
C PHE A 141 -4.66 4.69 22.68
N VAL A 142 -3.54 4.79 23.40
CA VAL A 142 -3.29 5.83 24.41
C VAL A 142 -2.31 6.86 23.86
N TYR A 143 -2.64 8.13 24.02
CA TYR A 143 -1.73 9.26 23.77
C TYR A 143 -1.92 10.29 24.89
N GLU A 144 -0.83 10.76 25.49
CA GLU A 144 -0.85 11.71 26.62
C GLU A 144 -1.87 11.33 27.72
N LYS A 145 -1.85 10.05 28.14
CA LYS A 145 -2.75 9.47 29.16
C LYS A 145 -4.25 9.49 28.79
N THR A 146 -4.57 9.87 27.56
CA THR A 146 -5.94 9.91 27.04
C THR A 146 -6.16 8.75 26.08
N HIS A 147 -7.35 8.15 26.16
CA HIS A 147 -7.75 7.04 25.31
C HIS A 147 -8.40 7.55 24.03
N TYR A 148 -7.94 7.06 22.89
CA TYR A 148 -8.47 7.40 21.59
C TYR A 148 -8.89 6.13 20.86
N ARG A 149 -9.93 6.26 20.03
CA ARG A 149 -10.36 5.22 19.11
C ARG A 149 -10.27 5.75 17.69
N GLN A 150 -9.57 5.02 16.82
CA GLN A 150 -9.49 5.38 15.41
C GLN A 150 -10.83 5.06 14.73
N ILE A 151 -11.52 6.09 14.24
CA ILE A 151 -12.84 5.96 13.62
C ILE A 151 -12.79 5.77 12.09
N ARG A 152 -11.64 6.05 11.47
CA ARG A 152 -11.39 5.96 10.01
C ARG A 152 -10.03 5.31 9.75
N GLY A 153 -9.94 4.53 8.68
CA GLY A 153 -8.75 3.74 8.39
C GLY A 153 -8.54 2.59 9.37
N GLY A 154 -7.36 2.00 9.32
CA GLY A 154 -6.84 1.09 10.33
C GLY A 154 -5.56 1.62 10.97
N ALA A 155 -5.12 0.95 12.04
CA ALA A 155 -3.93 1.34 12.77
C ALA A 155 -2.71 1.19 11.86
N MET A 156 -1.90 2.24 11.74
CA MET A 156 -0.56 2.16 11.15
C MET A 156 0.30 1.27 12.06
N GLY A 157 0.57 0.04 11.63
CA GLY A 157 1.26 -1.00 12.41
C GLY A 157 0.46 -2.31 12.54
N SER A 158 -0.84 -2.31 12.21
CA SER A 158 -1.65 -3.53 12.17
C SER A 158 -1.42 -4.28 10.86
N ALA A 159 -1.04 -5.56 10.95
CA ALA A 159 -0.78 -6.42 9.79
C ALA A 159 -2.01 -6.55 8.88
N PHE A 160 -3.19 -6.76 9.46
CA PHE A 160 -4.44 -6.83 8.71
C PHE A 160 -4.77 -5.53 7.97
N THR A 161 -4.47 -4.37 8.56
CA THR A 161 -4.75 -3.06 7.92
C THR A 161 -4.05 -2.96 6.57
N GLN A 162 -2.82 -3.46 6.47
CA GLN A 162 -2.06 -3.43 5.22
C GLN A 162 -2.73 -4.28 4.13
N THR A 163 -3.07 -5.52 4.46
CA THR A 163 -3.75 -6.42 3.53
C THR A 163 -5.13 -5.91 3.13
N LEU A 164 -5.88 -5.35 4.07
CA LEU A 164 -7.18 -4.74 3.79
C LEU A 164 -7.06 -3.53 2.85
N ALA A 165 -6.06 -2.67 3.06
CA ALA A 165 -5.80 -1.53 2.18
C ALA A 165 -5.41 -1.96 0.77
N ASN A 166 -4.60 -3.02 0.65
CA ASN A 166 -4.26 -3.60 -0.64
C ASN A 166 -5.48 -4.15 -1.39
N ILE A 167 -6.39 -4.83 -0.69
CA ILE A 167 -7.64 -5.33 -1.26
C ILE A 167 -8.56 -4.17 -1.67
N TYR A 168 -8.65 -3.13 -0.85
CA TYR A 168 -9.41 -1.92 -1.16
C TYR A 168 -8.89 -1.23 -2.42
N MET A 169 -7.58 -1.04 -2.51
CA MET A 169 -6.93 -0.44 -3.67
C MET A 169 -7.13 -1.28 -4.93
N LEU A 170 -7.11 -2.61 -4.82
CA LEU A 170 -7.35 -3.50 -5.95
C LEU A 170 -8.71 -3.25 -6.59
N ASP A 171 -9.75 -3.03 -5.80
CA ASP A 171 -11.09 -2.72 -6.32
C ASP A 171 -11.13 -1.33 -6.99
N TRP A 172 -10.53 -0.32 -6.35
CA TRP A 172 -10.46 1.04 -6.90
C TRP A 172 -9.68 1.11 -8.23
N GLU A 173 -8.60 0.35 -8.35
CA GLU A 173 -7.68 0.40 -9.48
C GLU A 173 -8.11 -0.42 -10.71
N GLN A 174 -9.20 -1.20 -10.62
CA GLN A 174 -9.62 -2.14 -11.68
C GLN A 174 -9.70 -1.52 -13.08
N GLN A 175 -10.28 -0.33 -13.22
CA GLN A 175 -10.37 0.32 -14.54
C GLN A 175 -8.99 0.73 -15.07
N LEU A 176 -8.10 1.22 -14.19
CA LEU A 176 -6.76 1.62 -14.60
C LEU A 176 -5.96 0.40 -15.06
N ILE A 177 -6.06 -0.71 -14.32
CA ILE A 177 -5.47 -2.00 -14.72
C ILE A 177 -6.03 -2.42 -16.07
N HIS A 178 -7.35 -2.44 -16.22
CA HIS A 178 -8.02 -2.91 -17.43
C HIS A 178 -7.56 -2.12 -18.67
N ASP A 179 -7.61 -0.79 -18.59
CA ASP A 179 -7.20 0.05 -19.72
C ASP A 179 -5.73 -0.17 -20.08
N GLN A 180 -4.85 -0.34 -19.09
CA GLN A 180 -3.43 -0.60 -19.33
C GLN A 180 -3.22 -1.96 -20.01
N GLN A 181 -3.96 -2.98 -19.61
CA GLN A 181 -3.92 -4.30 -20.25
C GLN A 181 -4.39 -4.25 -21.71
N VAL A 182 -5.48 -3.54 -21.99
CA VAL A 182 -6.01 -3.36 -23.36
C VAL A 182 -4.98 -2.68 -24.27
N ASP A 183 -4.31 -1.66 -23.75
CA ASP A 183 -3.30 -0.89 -24.49
C ASP A 183 -1.89 -1.51 -24.46
N GLN A 184 -1.75 -2.71 -23.91
CA GLN A 184 -0.49 -3.44 -23.71
C GLN A 184 0.57 -2.64 -22.92
N LYS A 185 0.11 -1.77 -22.02
CA LYS A 185 0.89 -0.90 -21.13
C LYS A 185 1.14 -1.55 -19.77
N ILE A 186 2.03 -0.95 -18.99
CA ILE A 186 2.41 -1.44 -17.66
C ILE A 186 1.53 -0.77 -16.63
N TYR A 187 0.96 -1.57 -15.73
CA TYR A 187 0.44 -1.11 -14.44
C TYR A 187 1.12 -1.92 -13.34
N GLY A 188 1.66 -1.26 -12.33
CA GLY A 188 2.15 -1.96 -11.15
C GLY A 188 2.14 -1.07 -9.92
N ARG A 189 1.74 -1.64 -8.78
CA ARG A 189 1.69 -0.95 -7.50
C ARG A 189 2.67 -1.57 -6.51
N TYR A 190 3.44 -0.73 -5.84
CA TYR A 190 4.25 -1.05 -4.68
C TYR A 190 3.65 -0.31 -3.48
N ILE A 191 2.87 -1.02 -2.67
CA ILE A 191 2.22 -0.44 -1.47
C ILE A 191 1.34 0.77 -1.85
N ASP A 192 1.79 2.00 -1.55
CA ASP A 192 1.09 3.26 -1.78
C ASP A 192 1.51 3.92 -3.11
N ASP A 193 2.62 3.47 -3.71
CA ASP A 193 3.18 3.99 -4.96
C ASP A 193 2.70 3.17 -6.16
N VAL A 194 2.20 3.83 -7.21
CA VAL A 194 1.80 3.21 -8.48
C VAL A 194 2.71 3.69 -9.61
N PHE A 195 3.03 2.78 -10.53
CA PHE A 195 3.74 3.03 -11.77
C PHE A 195 2.86 2.64 -12.97
N MET A 196 2.82 3.51 -13.98
CA MET A 196 2.16 3.22 -15.27
C MET A 196 2.97 3.71 -16.47
N THR A 197 2.75 3.08 -17.63
CA THR A 197 3.19 3.64 -18.92
C THR A 197 2.03 4.21 -19.71
N THR A 198 2.30 5.22 -20.55
CA THR A 198 1.27 5.79 -21.42
C THR A 198 1.87 6.33 -22.72
N ASN A 199 1.04 6.36 -23.76
CA ASN A 199 1.31 7.15 -24.97
C ASN A 199 0.19 8.18 -25.21
N LEU A 200 -0.69 8.39 -24.23
CA LEU A 200 -1.74 9.40 -24.30
C LEU A 200 -1.13 10.80 -24.21
N THR A 201 -1.86 11.78 -24.74
CA THR A 201 -1.54 13.19 -24.50
C THR A 201 -1.70 13.53 -23.01
N HIS A 202 -1.02 14.58 -22.56
CA HIS A 202 -1.11 15.06 -21.17
C HIS A 202 -2.56 15.36 -20.77
N ASP A 203 -3.37 15.95 -21.67
CA ASP A 203 -4.77 16.29 -21.39
C ASP A 203 -5.66 15.05 -21.23
N GLN A 204 -5.52 14.07 -22.13
CA GLN A 204 -6.24 12.79 -22.02
C GLN A 204 -5.89 12.05 -20.73
N LEU A 205 -4.61 12.02 -20.40
CA LEU A 205 -4.15 11.37 -19.18
C LEU A 205 -4.66 12.10 -17.93
N LYS A 206 -4.57 13.43 -17.91
CA LYS A 206 -5.10 14.25 -16.81
C LYS A 206 -6.58 13.96 -16.60
N ALA A 207 -7.38 13.98 -17.67
CA ALA A 207 -8.81 13.64 -17.58
C ALA A 207 -9.04 12.23 -17.00
N LYS A 208 -8.22 11.25 -17.39
CA LYS A 208 -8.29 9.87 -16.88
C LYS A 208 -7.94 9.77 -15.39
N LEU A 209 -6.88 10.43 -14.94
CA LEU A 209 -6.47 10.45 -13.54
C LEU A 209 -7.48 11.22 -12.67
N GLU A 210 -8.02 12.34 -13.16
CA GLU A 210 -9.08 13.09 -12.50
C GLU A 210 -10.39 12.30 -12.38
N ASN A 211 -10.72 11.50 -13.39
CA ASN A 211 -11.84 10.55 -13.31
C ASN A 211 -11.58 9.50 -12.23
N ALA A 212 -10.37 8.94 -12.16
CA ALA A 212 -10.00 7.96 -11.14
C ALA A 212 -10.05 8.57 -9.72
N HIS A 213 -9.52 9.78 -9.56
CA HIS A 213 -9.56 10.53 -8.30
C HIS A 213 -11.00 10.74 -7.80
N ARG A 214 -11.94 11.05 -8.69
CA ARG A 214 -13.35 11.28 -8.34
C ARG A 214 -14.15 10.02 -8.00
N LYS A 215 -13.63 8.82 -8.27
CA LYS A 215 -14.36 7.55 -7.99
C LYS A 215 -14.59 7.33 -6.51
N ASP A 216 -13.65 7.76 -5.68
CA ASP A 216 -13.68 7.53 -4.25
C ASP A 216 -13.15 8.76 -3.50
N PRO A 217 -14.00 9.47 -2.73
CA PRO A 217 -13.57 10.64 -1.96
C PRO A 217 -12.55 10.32 -0.85
N ASN A 218 -12.32 9.03 -0.55
CA ASN A 218 -11.33 8.57 0.41
C ASN A 218 -9.94 8.37 -0.19
N ILE A 219 -9.82 8.30 -1.52
CA ILE A 219 -8.55 8.12 -2.21
C ILE A 219 -8.09 9.45 -2.81
N ARG A 220 -6.94 9.92 -2.35
CA ARG A 220 -6.28 11.09 -2.92
C ARG A 220 -4.99 10.65 -3.57
N ILE A 221 -4.78 11.10 -4.81
CA ILE A 221 -3.60 10.75 -5.59
C ILE A 221 -2.81 12.01 -5.90
N SER A 222 -1.50 11.94 -5.74
CA SER A 222 -0.56 12.93 -6.24
C SER A 222 0.30 12.26 -7.31
N TYR A 223 0.47 12.87 -8.48
CA TYR A 223 1.08 12.20 -9.62
C TYR A 223 2.10 13.05 -10.37
N SER A 224 3.06 12.37 -11.00
CA SER A 224 4.10 12.94 -11.85
C SER A 224 4.10 12.21 -13.20
N ILE A 225 4.30 12.95 -14.29
CA ILE A 225 4.26 12.43 -15.66
C ILE A 225 5.50 12.95 -16.39
N GLN A 226 6.44 12.06 -16.70
CA GLN A 226 7.74 12.44 -17.27
C GLN A 226 8.29 11.33 -18.15
N SER A 227 9.21 11.66 -19.06
CA SER A 227 10.03 10.68 -19.78
C SER A 227 11.11 10.05 -18.91
N THR A 228 11.42 10.69 -17.77
CA THR A 228 12.35 10.20 -16.75
C THR A 228 11.69 10.37 -15.38
N ILE A 229 11.57 9.29 -14.60
CA ILE A 229 10.86 9.29 -13.32
C ILE A 229 11.49 8.31 -12.32
N ASP A 230 11.33 8.61 -11.04
CA ASP A 230 11.76 7.73 -9.95
C ASP A 230 10.59 6.89 -9.43
N PHE A 231 10.83 5.60 -9.19
CA PHE A 231 9.88 4.68 -8.57
C PHE A 231 10.62 3.72 -7.63
N VAL A 232 10.24 3.71 -6.35
CA VAL A 232 10.93 2.96 -5.28
C VAL A 232 12.41 3.31 -5.22
N ASP A 233 13.28 2.43 -5.72
CA ASP A 233 14.75 2.50 -5.73
C ASP A 233 15.33 2.58 -7.15
N VAL A 234 14.50 2.88 -8.16
CA VAL A 234 14.89 2.92 -9.57
C VAL A 234 14.49 4.23 -10.22
N THR A 235 15.44 4.88 -10.89
CA THR A 235 15.16 5.92 -11.89
C THR A 235 15.01 5.26 -13.25
N VAL A 236 13.91 5.52 -13.93
CA VAL A 236 13.59 5.01 -15.27
C VAL A 236 13.62 6.17 -16.26
N SER A 237 14.23 5.99 -17.43
CA SER A 237 14.26 6.96 -18.51
C SER A 237 13.95 6.33 -19.87
N ASN A 238 13.22 7.07 -20.70
CA ASN A 238 12.98 6.77 -22.10
C ASN A 238 13.77 7.78 -22.96
N GLU A 239 14.91 7.34 -23.47
CA GLU A 239 15.80 8.15 -24.30
C GLU A 239 15.51 7.89 -25.80
N GLY A 240 14.30 8.29 -26.23
CA GLY A 240 13.92 8.23 -27.64
C GLY A 240 13.49 6.85 -28.14
N ASP A 241 12.94 5.99 -27.27
CA ASP A 241 12.65 4.55 -27.40
C ASP A 241 13.69 3.60 -26.78
N HIS A 242 14.81 4.15 -26.30
CA HIS A 242 15.80 3.40 -25.55
C HIS A 242 15.51 3.46 -24.04
N LEU A 243 15.24 2.31 -23.45
CA LEU A 243 15.07 2.17 -22.00
C LEU A 243 16.41 2.32 -21.31
N LYS A 244 16.47 3.18 -20.30
CA LYS A 244 17.59 3.31 -19.38
C LYS A 244 17.11 3.29 -17.95
N THR A 245 17.83 2.58 -17.08
CA THR A 245 17.51 2.48 -15.66
C THR A 245 18.75 2.71 -14.82
N SER A 246 18.62 3.40 -13.69
CA SER A 246 19.67 3.58 -12.70
C SER A 246 19.12 3.48 -11.29
N ILE A 247 19.99 3.29 -10.29
CA ILE A 247 19.56 3.23 -8.89
C ILE A 247 19.22 4.65 -8.41
N PHE A 248 18.04 4.80 -7.82
CA PHE A 248 17.60 6.04 -7.20
C PHE A 248 17.91 6.03 -5.69
N HIS A 249 18.48 7.13 -5.21
CA HIS A 249 18.70 7.35 -3.78
C HIS A 249 18.05 8.67 -3.38
N LYS A 250 17.21 8.66 -2.33
CA LYS A 250 16.66 9.90 -1.77
C LYS A 250 17.79 10.73 -1.18
N SER A 251 17.76 12.04 -1.42
CA SER A 251 18.83 12.98 -1.07
C SER A 251 19.17 13.02 0.43
N ALA A 252 18.23 12.64 1.31
CA ALA A 252 18.42 12.61 2.77
C ALA A 252 18.68 11.21 3.34
N ALA A 253 19.02 10.23 2.50
CA ALA A 253 19.54 8.94 2.94
C ALA A 253 21.03 9.08 3.34
N GLU A 254 21.34 10.01 4.25
CA GLU A 254 22.58 9.88 5.00
C GLU A 254 22.42 8.63 5.88
N PRO A 255 23.41 7.74 5.94
CA PRO A 255 23.37 6.56 6.80
C PRO A 255 23.53 7.03 8.25
N TYR A 256 22.48 7.61 8.83
CA TYR A 256 22.43 7.90 10.24
C TYR A 256 22.35 6.56 10.98
N VAL A 257 23.52 6.02 11.33
CA VAL A 257 23.62 5.00 12.36
C VAL A 257 23.17 5.66 13.65
N LEU A 258 22.12 5.12 14.27
CA LEU A 258 21.71 5.56 15.60
C LEU A 258 22.93 5.42 16.52
N PRO A 259 23.40 6.53 17.15
CA PRO A 259 24.48 6.43 18.13
C PRO A 259 24.08 5.44 19.22
N TYR A 260 25.03 4.65 19.71
CA TYR A 260 24.80 3.73 20.84
C TYR A 260 24.19 4.43 22.06
N THR A 261 24.44 5.73 22.20
CA THR A 261 23.94 6.59 23.28
C THR A 261 22.56 7.20 23.03
N SER A 262 21.92 6.91 21.89
CA SER A 262 20.57 7.40 21.60
C SER A 262 19.54 6.77 22.54
N ASP A 263 18.49 7.51 22.89
CA ASP A 263 17.47 7.12 23.88
C ASP A 263 16.39 6.22 23.25
N HIS A 264 16.83 5.12 22.65
CA HIS A 264 15.95 4.09 22.10
C HIS A 264 15.93 2.87 23.03
N PRO A 265 14.84 2.07 23.02
CA PRO A 265 14.74 0.91 23.90
C PRO A 265 15.89 -0.08 23.63
N ARG A 266 16.55 -0.54 24.69
CA ARG A 266 17.74 -1.43 24.60
C ARG A 266 17.47 -2.79 23.94
N HIS A 267 16.21 -3.15 23.71
CA HIS A 267 15.81 -4.41 23.07
C HIS A 267 15.70 -4.32 21.53
N VAL A 268 16.04 -3.17 20.94
CA VAL A 268 15.97 -2.93 19.49
C VAL A 268 17.28 -3.34 18.77
N PHE A 269 18.22 -3.98 19.48
CA PHE A 269 19.45 -4.59 18.91
C PHE A 269 19.51 -6.09 19.13
#